data_AF-A0A3D5BTN9-F1
#
_entry.id   AF-A0A3D5BTN9-F1
#
_cell.length_a   1.000
_cell.length_b   1.000
_cell.length_c   1.000
_cell.angle_alpha   90.00
_cell.angle_beta   90.00
_cell.angle_gamma   90.00
#
_symmetry.space_group_name_H-M   'P 1'
#
loop_
_entity.id
_entity.type
_entity.pdbx_description
1 polymer ?
#
loop_
_entity_poly.entity_id
_entity_poly.type
_entity_poly.pdbx_seq_one_letter_code
_entity_poly.pdbx_strand_id
1 'polypeptide(L)' 'EDFPGQEPPRARPEGHTPVQGTYARHKIFGRGKVVQRVEPNKYKINFPGFGLKLIIEDFVELE' A
#
# COMPACT_ATOMS: atom_id res chain seq x y z
N GLU A 1 33.49 31.37 -2.61
CA GLU A 1 33.20 29.93 -2.49
C GLU A 1 31.69 29.80 -2.43
N ASP A 2 31.07 29.51 -3.57
CA ASP A 2 29.62 29.40 -3.70
C ASP A 2 29.26 27.93 -3.55
N PHE A 3 28.68 27.57 -2.40
CA PHE A 3 28.25 26.20 -2.12
C PHE A 3 26.89 26.01 -2.80
N PRO A 4 26.76 25.15 -3.84
CA PRO A 4 25.46 24.92 -4.44
C PRO A 4 24.58 24.23 -3.39
N GLY A 5 23.50 24.91 -3.00
CA GLY A 5 22.51 24.37 -2.08
C GLY A 5 21.97 23.05 -2.62
N GLN A 6 22.21 21.96 -1.89
CA GLN A 6 21.54 20.70 -2.11
C GLN A 6 20.03 20.91 -1.91
N GLU A 7 19.30 20.95 -3.03
CA GLU A 7 17.85 20.79 -3.01
C GLU A 7 17.54 19.43 -2.34
N PRO A 8 16.60 19.37 -1.39
CA PRO A 8 16.16 18.09 -0.85
C PRO A 8 15.63 17.27 -2.03
N PRO A 9 15.85 15.94 -2.07
CA PRO A 9 15.27 15.13 -3.12
C PRO A 9 13.77 15.37 -3.09
N ARG A 10 13.22 15.95 -4.17
CA ARG A 10 11.79 15.92 -4.45
C ARG A 10 11.42 14.46 -4.40
N ALA A 11 10.90 14.01 -3.25
CA ALA A 11 10.21 12.75 -3.13
C ALA A 11 9.08 12.83 -4.15
N ARG A 12 9.37 12.33 -5.36
CA ARG A 12 8.36 12.08 -6.37
C ARG A 12 7.32 11.25 -5.62
N PRO A 13 6.03 11.62 -5.61
CA PRO A 13 5.03 10.66 -5.18
C PRO A 13 5.08 9.55 -6.24
N GLU A 14 5.94 8.57 -6.00
CA GLU A 14 6.09 7.38 -6.83
C GLU A 14 4.73 6.72 -6.85
N GLY A 15 3.97 6.91 -7.93
CA GLY A 15 2.80 6.12 -8.34
C GLY A 15 1.98 5.45 -7.24
N HIS A 16 1.65 6.14 -6.15
CA HIS A 16 0.66 5.66 -5.20
C HIS A 16 -0.71 5.93 -5.81
N THR A 17 -1.08 5.12 -6.80
CA THR A 17 -2.49 4.95 -7.16
C THR A 17 -3.22 4.72 -5.85
N PRO A 18 -4.28 5.47 -5.52
CA PRO A 18 -4.98 5.33 -4.26
C PRO A 18 -5.70 3.98 -4.26
N VAL A 19 -4.97 2.92 -3.86
CA VAL A 19 -5.50 1.59 -3.58
C VAL A 19 -6.34 1.59 -2.31
N GLN A 20 -6.33 2.69 -1.55
CA GLN A 20 -7.17 2.83 -0.37
C GLN A 20 -8.64 2.82 -0.79
N GLY A 21 -9.37 1.82 -0.31
CA GLY A 21 -10.77 1.61 -0.64
C GLY A 21 -11.03 0.54 -1.70
N THR A 22 -10.00 0.04 -2.40
CA THR A 22 -10.15 -1.10 -3.33
C THR A 22 -10.35 -2.41 -2.56
N TYR A 23 -10.87 -3.41 -3.25
CA TYR A 23 -10.96 -4.75 -2.68
C TYR A 23 -9.69 -5.53 -3.02
N ALA A 24 -9.33 -6.46 -2.14
CA ALA A 24 -8.18 -7.31 -2.31
C ALA A 24 -8.57 -8.74 -1.93
N ARG A 25 -8.16 -9.71 -2.72
CA ARG A 25 -8.46 -11.12 -2.48
C ARG A 25 -7.20 -11.84 -2.02
N HIS A 26 -7.25 -12.40 -0.81
CA HIS A 26 -6.22 -13.25 -0.24
C HIS A 26 -6.65 -14.71 -0.31
N LYS A 27 -5.73 -15.64 -0.59
CA LYS A 27 -6.04 -17.07 -0.74
C LYS A 27 -6.67 -17.70 0.51
N ILE A 28 -6.23 -17.30 1.71
CA ILE A 28 -6.69 -17.87 2.99
C ILE A 28 -7.83 -17.05 3.60
N PHE A 29 -7.74 -15.72 3.54
CA PHE A 29 -8.68 -14.82 4.23
C PHE A 29 -9.86 -14.42 3.35
N GLY A 30 -9.81 -14.75 2.05
CA GLY A 30 -10.82 -14.35 1.07
C GLY A 30 -10.71 -12.87 0.74
N ARG A 31 -11.85 -12.24 0.48
CA ARG A 31 -11.94 -10.85 0.06
C ARG A 31 -11.88 -9.90 1.26
N GLY A 32 -10.98 -8.93 1.21
CA GLY A 32 -10.88 -7.84 2.18
C GLY A 32 -10.85 -6.47 1.49
N LYS A 33 -10.97 -5.41 2.28
CA LYS A 33 -10.90 -4.03 1.80
C LYS A 33 -9.56 -3.41 2.16
N VAL A 34 -8.83 -2.88 1.18
CA VAL A 34 -7.57 -2.18 1.44
C VAL A 34 -7.88 -0.89 2.18
N VAL A 35 -7.39 -0.80 3.41
CA VAL A 35 -7.54 0.37 4.28
C VAL A 35 -6.41 1.35 4.05
N GLN A 36 -5.20 0.88 3.72
CA GLN A 36 -4.04 1.74 3.50
C GLN A 36 -2.92 0.96 2.79
N ARG A 37 -2.14 1.63 1.94
CA ARG A 37 -0.83 1.14 1.47
C ARG A 37 0.23 1.63 2.44
N VAL A 38 0.90 0.71 3.13
CA VAL A 38 1.89 1.03 4.18
C VAL A 38 3.29 1.13 3.57
N GLU A 39 3.61 0.18 2.69
CA GLU A 39 4.83 0.17 1.87
C GLU A 39 4.41 -0.07 0.42
N PRO A 40 5.27 0.21 -0.57
CA PRO A 40 4.96 -0.06 -1.97
C PRO A 40 4.45 -1.50 -2.17
N ASN A 41 5.03 -2.48 -1.49
CA ASN A 41 4.65 -3.88 -1.58
C ASN A 41 3.80 -4.37 -0.39
N LYS A 42 3.24 -3.49 0.45
CA LYS A 42 2.41 -3.90 1.61
C LYS A 42 1.11 -3.12 1.73
N TYR A 43 0.04 -3.88 1.94
CA TYR A 43 -1.30 -3.38 2.15
C TYR A 43 -1.81 -3.74 3.55
N LYS A 44 -2.43 -2.75 4.18
CA LYS A 44 -3.27 -2.94 5.34
C LYS A 44 -4.68 -3.24 4.85
N ILE A 45 -5.17 -4.46 5.06
CA ILE A 45 -6.44 -4.93 4.52
C ILE A 45 -7.33 -5.35 5.67
N ASN A 46 -8.58 -4.87 5.68
CA ASN A 46 -9.61 -5.34 6.60
C ASN A 46 -10.37 -6.51 5.98
N PHE A 47 -10.21 -7.69 6.56
CA PHE A 47 -10.91 -8.90 6.14
C PHE A 47 -12.16 -9.11 7.01
N PRO A 48 -13.37 -9.22 6.44
CA PRO A 48 -14.57 -9.52 7.21
C PRO A 48 -14.42 -10.88 7.92
N GLY A 49 -14.70 -10.92 9.22
CA GLY A 49 -14.53 -12.12 10.06
C GLY A 49 -13.13 -12.33 10.64
N PHE A 50 -12.09 -11.65 10.14
CA PHE A 50 -10.71 -11.74 10.66
C PHE A 50 -10.17 -10.41 11.20
N GLY A 51 -10.71 -9.28 10.71
CA GLY A 51 -10.26 -7.93 11.05
C GLY A 51 -9.08 -7.44 10.19
N LEU A 52 -8.35 -6.46 10.71
CA LEU A 52 -7.27 -5.78 10.01
C LEU A 52 -5.99 -6.64 9.97
N LYS A 53 -5.41 -6.84 8.79
CA LYS A 53 -4.15 -7.56 8.56
C LYS A 53 -3.21 -6.75 7.69
N LEU A 54 -1.92 -7.02 7.83
CA LEU A 54 -0.86 -6.46 7.01
C LEU A 54 -0.37 -7.56 6.08
N ILE A 55 -0.57 -7.39 4.78
CA ILE A 55 -0.30 -8.40 3.77
C ILE A 55 0.58 -7.79 2.68
N ILE A 56 1.56 -8.53 2.19
CA ILE A 56 2.36 -8.10 1.04
C ILE A 56 1.57 -8.27 -0.26
N GLU A 57 1.85 -7.45 -1.27
CA GLU A 57 1.13 -7.47 -2.55
C GLU A 57 1.18 -8.83 -3.24
N ASP A 58 2.28 -9.57 -3.13
CA ASP A 58 2.44 -10.89 -3.75
C ASP A 58 1.43 -11.94 -3.28
N PHE A 59 0.79 -11.75 -2.12
CA PHE A 59 -0.19 -12.69 -1.58
C PHE A 59 -1.64 -12.22 -1.77
N VAL A 60 -1.86 -11.06 -2.39
CA VAL A 60 -3.19 -10.51 -2.62
C VAL A 60 -3.37 -10.04 -4.05
N GLU A 61 -4.55 -10.31 -4.60
CA GLU A 61 -4.95 -9.77 -5.89
C GLU A 61 -5.85 -8.56 -5.65
N LEU A 62 -5.46 -7.39 -6.16
CA LEU A 62 -6.28 -6.18 -6.09
C LEU A 62 -7.39 -6.23 -7.15
N GLU A 63 -8.62 -5.95 -6.73
CA GLU A 63 -9.85 -5.88 -7.56
C GLU A 63 -10.41 -4.44 -7.62
#